data_AF-A0A3B9PC06-F1
#
_entry.id   AF-A0A3B9PC06-F1
#
_cell.length_a   1.000
_cell.length_b   1.000
_cell.length_c   1.000
_cell.angle_alpha   90.00
_cell.angle_beta   90.00
_cell.angle_gamma   90.00
#
_symmetry.space_group_name_H-M   'P 1'
#
loop_
_entity.id
_entity.type
_entity.pdbx_description
1 polymer ?
#
loop_
_entity_poly.entity_id
_entity_poly.type
_entity_poly.pdbx_seq_one_letter_code
_entity_poly.pdbx_strand_id
1 'polypeptide(L)'
;SALYLVRSQKTVTGVDYMEAMIPHHSIAILTSERAQIENLRLRTLADEIILAQRREIKEMEWLIEDIKNNGPVLSEDGLDQRPVPDFSEGLD
;
A
#
# COMPACT_ATOMS: atom_id res chain seq x y z
N SER A 1 19.60 -27.67 19.80
CA SER A 1 18.18 -28.03 19.69
C SER A 1 17.57 -27.32 18.50
N ALA A 2 17.36 -28.07 17.41
CA ALA A 2 16.78 -27.62 16.15
C ALA A 2 15.24 -27.56 16.20
N LEU A 3 14.67 -27.02 17.29
CA LEU A 3 13.22 -26.99 17.52
C LEU A 3 12.73 -25.60 17.96
N TYR A 4 13.37 -24.53 17.47
CA TYR A 4 12.94 -23.15 17.76
C TYR A 4 12.92 -22.20 16.54
N LEU A 5 13.19 -22.68 15.33
CA LEU A 5 13.34 -21.82 14.15
C LEU A 5 12.43 -22.22 12.97
N VAL A 6 11.14 -22.46 13.23
CA VAL A 6 10.13 -22.48 12.16
C VAL A 6 8.87 -21.77 12.66
N ARG A 7 8.88 -20.43 12.75
CA ARG A 7 7.64 -19.61 12.82
C ARG A 7 7.70 -18.17 12.31
N SER A 8 8.77 -17.68 11.65
CA SER A 8 8.78 -16.27 11.15
C SER A 8 8.73 -16.08 9.63
N GLN A 9 8.75 -17.15 8.81
CA GLN A 9 8.72 -16.96 7.35
C GLN A 9 7.33 -16.54 6.79
N LYS A 10 6.25 -16.56 7.59
CA LYS A 10 4.90 -16.16 7.15
C LYS A 10 4.55 -14.70 7.38
N THR A 11 5.22 -14.01 8.31
CA THR A 11 4.91 -12.60 8.65
C THR A 11 5.79 -11.59 7.93
N VAL A 12 6.97 -12.01 7.48
CA VAL A 12 7.97 -11.14 6.83
C VAL A 12 7.54 -10.79 5.39
N THR A 13 6.87 -11.67 4.66
CA THR A 13 6.60 -11.45 3.23
C THR A 13 5.58 -10.34 2.94
N GLY A 14 4.60 -10.13 3.82
CA GLY A 14 3.53 -9.13 3.59
C GLY A 14 3.98 -7.71 3.83
N VAL A 15 4.72 -7.48 4.93
CA VAL A 15 5.29 -6.17 5.25
C VAL A 15 6.37 -5.79 4.24
N ASP A 16 7.30 -6.70 3.93
CA ASP A 16 8.37 -6.44 2.95
C ASP A 16 7.81 -6.11 1.56
N TYR A 17 6.70 -6.73 1.16
CA TYR A 17 6.01 -6.40 -0.09
C TYR A 17 5.54 -4.95 -0.10
N MET A 18 4.85 -4.50 0.94
CA MET A 18 4.31 -3.13 1.03
C MET A 18 5.44 -2.10 1.18
N GLU A 19 6.48 -2.39 1.97
CA GLU A 19 7.66 -1.53 2.12
C GLU A 19 8.40 -1.36 0.79
N ALA A 20 8.37 -2.36 -0.11
CA ALA A 20 8.90 -2.26 -1.47
C ALA A 20 7.95 -1.56 -2.45
N MET A 21 6.64 -1.65 -2.25
CA MET A 21 5.65 -1.01 -3.14
C MET A 21 5.49 0.48 -2.89
N ILE A 22 5.62 0.96 -1.65
CA ILE A 22 5.60 2.41 -1.34
C ILE A 22 6.59 3.21 -2.22
N PRO A 23 7.89 2.85 -2.33
CA PRO A 23 8.81 3.57 -3.21
C PRO A 23 8.53 3.34 -4.70
N HIS A 24 8.06 2.16 -5.12
CA HIS A 24 7.62 1.90 -6.49
C HIS A 24 6.51 2.88 -6.91
N HIS A 25 5.49 3.02 -6.06
CA HIS A 25 4.37 3.93 -6.25
C HIS A 25 4.82 5.40 -6.25
N SER A 26 5.69 5.76 -5.31
CA SER A 26 6.26 7.11 -5.23
C SER A 26 7.00 7.51 -6.51
N ILE A 27 7.70 6.57 -7.17
CA ILE A 27 8.34 6.83 -8.47
C ILE A 27 7.30 7.08 -9.57
N ALA A 28 6.19 6.35 -9.59
CA ALA A 28 5.11 6.55 -10.56
C ALA A 28 4.45 7.94 -10.39
N ILE A 29 4.23 8.37 -9.15
CA ILE A 29 3.75 9.73 -8.84
C ILE A 29 4.74 10.78 -9.36
N LEU A 30 6.01 10.68 -8.98
CA LEU A 30 7.04 11.63 -9.39
C LEU A 30 7.20 11.72 -10.91
N THR A 31 7.08 10.59 -11.60
CA THR A 31 7.16 10.53 -13.07
C THR A 31 5.95 11.22 -13.69
N SER A 32 4.76 10.99 -13.17
CA SER A 32 3.50 11.58 -13.65
C SER A 32 3.43 13.09 -13.40
N GLU A 33 3.90 13.56 -12.23
CA GLU A 33 3.98 14.98 -11.87
C GLU A 33 4.96 15.75 -12.76
N ARG A 34 6.09 15.13 -13.13
CA ARG A 34 7.15 15.77 -13.94
C ARG A 34 6.95 15.62 -15.45
N ALA A 35 6.03 14.77 -15.89
CA ALA A 35 5.80 14.53 -17.30
C ALA A 35 5.24 15.79 -17.98
N GLN A 36 5.91 16.24 -19.04
CA GLN A 36 5.46 17.35 -19.89
C GLN A 36 4.37 16.86 -20.86
N ILE A 37 3.21 16.50 -20.31
CA ILE A 37 2.08 15.96 -21.08
C ILE A 37 1.23 17.10 -21.63
N GLU A 38 1.23 17.27 -22.96
CA GLU A 38 0.37 18.23 -23.66
C GLU A 38 -1.03 17.66 -23.96
N ASN A 39 -1.12 16.34 -24.18
CA ASN A 39 -2.38 15.69 -24.50
C ASN A 39 -3.30 15.65 -23.27
N LEU A 40 -4.42 16.37 -23.32
CA LEU A 40 -5.35 16.50 -22.19
C LEU A 40 -5.90 15.17 -21.68
N ARG A 41 -6.16 14.20 -22.57
CA ARG A 41 -6.64 12.87 -22.16
C ARG A 41 -5.57 12.10 -21.39
N LEU A 42 -4.31 12.26 -21.78
CA LEU A 42 -3.18 11.64 -21.09
C LEU A 42 -2.87 12.36 -19.76
N ARG A 43 -3.11 13.68 -19.68
CA ARG A 43 -3.00 14.42 -18.41
C ARG A 43 -4.03 13.91 -17.40
N THR A 44 -5.29 13.75 -17.82
CA THR A 44 -6.33 13.16 -16.96
C THR A 44 -5.93 11.79 -16.45
N LEU A 45 -5.40 10.91 -17.32
CA LEU A 45 -4.89 9.61 -16.90
C LEU A 45 -3.73 9.73 -15.89
N ALA A 46 -2.80 10.67 -16.09
CA ALA A 46 -1.69 10.89 -15.17
C ALA A 46 -2.17 11.36 -13.79
N ASP A 47 -3.18 12.24 -13.75
CA ASP A 47 -3.77 12.72 -12.50
C ASP A 47 -4.51 11.58 -11.76
N GLU A 48 -5.25 10.75 -12.49
CA GLU A 48 -5.89 9.53 -11.94
C GLU A 48 -4.86 8.54 -11.37
N ILE A 49 -3.74 8.34 -12.08
CA ILE A 49 -2.62 7.52 -11.57
C ILE A 49 -2.08 8.11 -10.27
N ILE A 50 -1.81 9.42 -10.21
CA ILE A 50 -1.28 10.05 -8.99
C ILE A 50 -2.23 9.84 -7.81
N LEU A 51 -3.54 10.07 -8.01
CA LEU A 51 -4.54 9.91 -6.95
C LEU A 51 -4.61 8.46 -6.45
N ALA A 52 -4.67 7.49 -7.35
CA ALA A 52 -4.69 6.07 -6.99
C ALA A 52 -3.44 5.66 -6.21
N GLN A 53 -2.26 6.07 -6.67
CA GLN A 53 -0.98 5.71 -6.06
C GLN A 53 -0.81 6.34 -4.67
N ARG A 54 -1.27 7.59 -4.47
CA ARG A 54 -1.29 8.24 -3.14
C ARG A 54 -2.23 7.52 -2.17
N ARG A 55 -3.41 7.10 -2.63
CA ARG A 55 -4.34 6.28 -1.83
C ARG A 55 -3.70 4.98 -1.39
N GLU A 56 -3.11 4.25 -2.34
CA GLU A 56 -2.48 2.95 -2.10
C GLU A 56 -1.28 3.05 -1.15
N ILE A 57 -0.51 4.15 -1.20
CA ILE A 57 0.55 4.41 -0.21
C ILE A 57 -0.04 4.53 1.20
N LYS A 58 -1.10 5.33 1.40
CA LYS A 58 -1.73 5.49 2.73
C LYS A 58 -2.27 4.16 3.25
N GLU A 59 -2.89 3.37 2.37
CA GLU A 59 -3.40 2.04 2.71
C GLU A 59 -2.27 1.09 3.13
N MET A 60 -1.17 1.05 2.39
CA MET A 60 0.01 0.24 2.74
C MET A 60 0.66 0.69 4.04
N GLU A 61 0.82 2.00 4.26
CA GLU A 61 1.36 2.53 5.52
C GLU A 61 0.51 2.11 6.72
N TRP A 62 -0.81 2.19 6.59
CA TRP A 62 -1.75 1.76 7.63
C TRP A 62 -1.68 0.24 7.86
N LEU A 63 -1.68 -0.56 6.79
CA LEU A 63 -1.59 -2.03 6.88
C LEU A 63 -0.28 -2.49 7.50
N ILE A 64 0.85 -1.84 7.18
CA ILE A 64 2.14 -2.12 7.81
C ILE A 64 2.05 -1.93 9.32
N GLU A 65 1.47 -0.81 9.77
CA GLU A 65 1.33 -0.51 11.20
C GLU A 65 0.37 -1.48 11.92
N ASP A 66 -0.79 -1.76 11.33
CA ASP A 66 -1.75 -2.73 11.89
C ASP A 66 -1.13 -4.13 12.00
N ILE A 67 -0.46 -4.61 10.95
CA ILE A 67 0.16 -5.94 10.97
C ILE A 67 1.32 -6.01 11.97
N LYS A 68 2.12 -4.93 12.11
CA LYS A 68 3.22 -4.88 13.09
C LYS A 68 2.70 -4.93 14.54
N ASN A 69 1.57 -4.29 14.82
CA ASN A 69 1.01 -4.21 16.18
C ASN A 69 0.10 -5.40 16.54
N ASN A 70 -0.69 -5.88 15.59
CA ASN A 70 -1.80 -6.80 15.82
C ASN A 70 -1.63 -8.15 15.11
N GLY A 71 -0.62 -8.29 14.25
CA GLY A 71 -0.39 -9.48 13.43
C GLY A 71 -1.34 -9.58 12.22
N PRO A 72 -1.12 -10.56 11.33
CA PRO A 72 -1.88 -10.67 10.09
C PRO A 72 -3.34 -11.09 10.32
N VAL A 73 -4.25 -10.57 9.50
CA VAL A 73 -5.62 -11.11 9.38
C VAL A 73 -5.58 -12.36 8.50
N LEU A 74 -6.07 -13.50 9.02
CA LEU A 74 -6.07 -14.79 8.32
C LEU A 74 -7.44 -15.48 8.27
N SER A 75 -8.50 -14.78 8.69
CA SER A 75 -9.88 -15.27 8.70
C SER A 75 -10.85 -14.16 8.29
N GLU A 76 -12.01 -14.53 7.76
CA GLU A 76 -13.08 -13.59 7.39
C GLU A 76 -13.53 -12.75 8.58
N ASP A 77 -13.78 -13.38 9.74
CA ASP A 77 -14.10 -12.67 11.00
C ASP A 77 -13.06 -11.60 11.38
N GLY A 78 -11.80 -11.81 11.00
CA GLY A 78 -10.72 -10.85 11.29
C GLY A 78 -10.73 -9.64 10.36
N LEU A 79 -11.30 -9.77 9.15
CA LEU A 79 -11.50 -8.64 8.23
C LEU A 79 -12.57 -7.69 8.77
N ASP A 80 -13.68 -8.25 9.25
CA ASP A 80 -14.79 -7.46 9.82
C ASP A 80 -14.38 -6.72 11.10
N GLN A 81 -13.48 -7.31 11.89
CA GLN A 81 -12.99 -6.71 13.14
C GLN A 81 -11.94 -5.62 12.93
N ARG A 82 -11.21 -5.66 11.81
CA ARG A 82 -10.13 -4.73 11.49
C ARG A 82 -10.23 -4.25 10.04
N PRO A 83 -11.28 -3.47 9.71
CA PRO A 83 -11.44 -2.96 8.36
C PRO A 83 -10.35 -1.96 8.02
N VAL A 84 -9.88 -2.01 6.77
CA VAL A 84 -9.01 -0.96 6.21
C VAL A 84 -9.84 0.33 6.10
N PRO A 85 -9.33 1.48 6.61
CA PRO A 85 -10.01 2.75 6.44
C PRO A 85 -10.18 3.13 4.96
N ASP A 86 -11.24 3.86 4.64
CA ASP A 86 -11.38 4.44 3.31
C ASP A 86 -10.42 5.62 3.15
N PHE A 87 -9.39 5.45 2.33
CA PHE A 87 -8.41 6.49 2.00
C PHE A 87 -8.77 7.30 0.76
N SER A 88 -9.96 7.11 0.19
CA SER A 88 -10.43 7.88 -0.97
C SER A 88 -10.92 9.29 -0.61
N GLU A 89 -11.26 9.54 0.66
CA GLU A 89 -11.67 10.88 1.12
C GLU A 89 -10.45 11.83 1.28
N GLY A 90 -10.57 13.04 0.73
CA GLY A 90 -9.57 14.11 0.89
C GLY A 90 -8.31 13.98 0.01
N LEU A 91 -8.42 13.27 -1.12
CA LEU A 91 -7.43 13.30 -2.20
C LEU A 91 -7.83 14.38 -3.21
N ASP A 92 -7.81 15.63 -2.75
CA ASP A 92 -8.11 16.83 -3.55
C ASP A 92 -6.81 17.54 -3.96
#